data_AF-A0A8J3IEL8-F1
#
_entry.id   AF-A0A8J3IEL8-F1
#
_cell.length_a   1.000
_cell.length_b   1.000
_cell.length_c   1.000
_cell.angle_alpha   90.00
_cell.angle_beta   90.00
_cell.angle_gamma   90.00
#
_symmetry.space_group_name_H-M   'P 1'
#
loop_
_entity.id
_entity.type
_entity.pdbx_description
1 polymer ?
#
loop_
_entity_poly.entity_id
_entity_poly.type
_entity_poly.pdbx_seq_one_letter_code
_entity_poly.pdbx_strand_id
1 'polypeptide(L)' 'MKAEEHKKIGRLHSWIDENGTLKLYSHSFGDSNGFSCTLSAEEARGLFDLLSRHREDINLALHTHEVENLKPRYVGSH' A
#
# COMPACT_ATOMS: atom_id res chain seq x y z
N MET A 1 9.59 -17.64 -14.14
CA MET A 1 8.97 -17.00 -12.96
C MET A 1 7.85 -16.12 -13.47
N LYS A 2 6.60 -16.36 -13.05
CA LYS A 2 5.47 -15.50 -13.43
C LYS A 2 5.65 -14.18 -12.69
N ALA A 3 5.71 -13.06 -13.43
CA ALA A 3 5.70 -11.74 -12.82
C ALA A 3 4.45 -11.65 -11.95
N GLU A 4 4.62 -11.40 -10.65
CA GLU A 4 3.50 -11.05 -9.79
C GLU A 4 2.88 -9.79 -10.39
N GLU A 5 1.64 -9.90 -10.89
CA GLU A 5 0.93 -8.76 -11.43
C GLU A 5 0.81 -7.69 -10.35
N HIS A 6 1.42 -6.53 -10.59
CA HIS A 6 1.32 -5.37 -9.70
C HIS A 6 -0.14 -4.93 -9.64
N LYS A 7 -0.93 -5.50 -8.72
CA LYS A 7 -2.34 -5.12 -8.53
C LYS A 7 -2.41 -3.73 -7.96
N LYS A 8 -2.95 -2.81 -8.75
CA LYS A 8 -3.17 -1.43 -8.33
C LYS A 8 -4.33 -1.41 -7.32
N ILE A 9 -4.04 -1.03 -6.07
CA ILE A 9 -5.07 -0.80 -5.06
C ILE A 9 -5.89 0.41 -5.50
N GLY A 10 -7.20 0.22 -5.69
CA GLY A 10 -8.11 1.26 -6.16
C GLY A 10 -8.60 2.15 -5.02
N ARG A 11 -9.18 1.55 -3.97
CA ARG A 11 -9.63 2.27 -2.77
C ARG A 11 -9.28 1.49 -1.52
N LEU A 12 -8.66 2.16 -0.55
CA LEU A 12 -8.42 1.64 0.80
C LEU A 12 -9.39 2.33 1.77
N HIS A 13 -10.06 1.55 2.60
CA HIS A 13 -10.90 2.03 3.70
C HIS A 13 -10.39 1.40 4.99
N SER A 14 -10.15 2.22 6.01
CA SER A 14 -9.72 1.74 7.32
C SER A 14 -10.53 2.40 8.43
N TRP A 15 -10.92 1.63 9.44
CA TRP A 15 -11.56 2.16 10.64
C TRP A 15 -11.25 1.27 11.86
N ILE A 16 -11.36 1.84 13.05
CA ILE A 16 -11.26 1.11 14.32
C ILE A 16 -12.68 0.98 14.86
N ASP A 17 -13.11 -0.24 15.19
CA ASP A 17 -14.43 -0.46 15.80
C ASP A 17 -14.42 -0.27 17.34
N GLU A 18 -15.60 -0.31 17.94
CA GLU A 18 -15.82 -0.06 19.37
C GLU A 18 -15.01 -0.98 20.30
N ASN A 19 -14.58 -2.15 19.82
CA ASN A 19 -13.73 -3.09 20.54
C ASN A 19 -12.23 -2.85 20.32
N GLY A 20 -11.84 -1.74 19.69
CA GLY A 20 -10.44 -1.41 19.40
C GLY A 20 -9.82 -2.24 18.29
N THR A 21 -10.63 -2.93 17.48
CA THR A 21 -10.16 -3.77 16.37
C THR A 21 -10.03 -2.94 15.11
N LEU A 22 -8.87 -2.99 14.46
CA LEU A 22 -8.59 -2.31 13.21
C LEU A 22 -9.10 -3.13 12.03
N LYS A 23 -9.97 -2.55 11.21
CA LYS A 23 -10.47 -3.14 9.97
C LYS A 23 -9.85 -2.41 8.79
N LEU A 24 -9.29 -3.19 7.87
CA LEU A 24 -8.70 -2.74 6.62
C LEU A 24 -9.46 -3.40 5.48
N TYR A 25 -9.98 -2.58 4.57
CA TYR A 25 -10.63 -3.05 3.35
C TYR A 25 -9.97 -2.39 2.15
N SER A 26 -9.51 -3.19 1.19
CA SER A 26 -8.99 -2.70 -0.07
C SER A 26 -9.78 -3.28 -1.23
N HIS A 27 -10.11 -2.43 -2.19
CA HIS A 27 -10.70 -2.83 -3.45
C HIS A 27 -9.68 -2.63 -4.56
N SER A 28 -9.40 -3.68 -5.33
CA SER A 28 -8.47 -3.62 -6.47
C SER A 28 -9.12 -2.86 -7.64
N PHE A 29 -8.34 -2.11 -8.42
CA PHE A 29 -8.89 -1.42 -9.59
C PHE A 29 -9.14 -2.42 -10.74
N GLY A 30 -10.37 -2.44 -11.28
CA GLY A 30 -10.73 -3.29 -12.42
C GLY A 30 -11.00 -4.77 -12.10
N ASP A 31 -11.01 -5.13 -10.82
CA ASP A 31 -11.22 -6.50 -10.34
C ASP A 31 -12.31 -6.45 -9.26
N SER A 32 -13.27 -7.39 -9.30
CA SER A 32 -14.34 -7.48 -8.30
C SER A 32 -13.83 -7.98 -6.95
N ASN A 33 -12.57 -8.42 -6.91
CA ASN A 33 -11.96 -9.01 -5.74
C ASN A 33 -11.34 -7.93 -4.84
N GLY A 34 -11.82 -7.89 -3.60
CA GLY A 34 -11.28 -7.05 -2.54
C GLY A 34 -10.52 -7.87 -1.52
N PHE A 35 -9.63 -7.22 -0.78
CA PHE A 35 -8.98 -7.82 0.38
C PHE A 35 -9.52 -7.16 1.64
N SER A 36 -9.92 -7.97 2.61
CA SER A 36 -10.28 -7.52 3.95
C SER A 36 -9.33 -8.14 4.97
N CYS A 37 -8.86 -7.32 5.89
CA CYS A 37 -8.03 -7.73 7.01
C CYS A 37 -8.58 -7.10 8.29
N THR A 38 -8.57 -7.87 9.36
CA THR A 38 -9.00 -7.45 10.68
C THR A 38 -7.88 -7.76 11.64
N LEU A 39 -7.46 -6.77 12.43
CA LEU A 39 -6.36 -6.87 13.37
C LEU A 39 -6.87 -6.47 14.75
N SER A 40 -6.57 -7.28 15.76
CA SER A 40 -6.79 -6.90 17.15
C SER A 40 -5.96 -5.64 17.51
N ALA A 41 -6.28 -5.03 18.65
CA ALA A 41 -5.53 -3.86 19.13
C ALA A 41 -4.02 -4.14 19.28
N GLU A 42 -3.66 -5.35 19.72
CA GLU A 42 -2.27 -5.77 19.90
C GLU A 42 -1.56 -5.97 18.56
N GLU A 43 -2.20 -6.66 17.62
CA GLU A 43 -1.66 -6.87 16.27
C GLU A 43 -1.53 -5.56 15.50
N ALA A 44 -2.53 -4.69 15.59
CA ALA A 44 -2.50 -3.36 14.98
C ALA A 44 -1.36 -2.52 15.57
N ARG A 45 -1.16 -2.57 16.89
CA ARG A 45 -0.03 -1.91 17.56
C ARG A 45 1.32 -2.43 17.06
N GLY A 46 1.46 -3.75 16.94
CA GLY A 46 2.68 -4.35 16.39
C GLY A 46 2.95 -3.91 14.95
N LEU A 47 1.90 -3.86 14.12
CA LEU A 47 2.00 -3.36 12.75
C LEU A 47 2.43 -1.88 12.71
N PHE A 48 1.81 -1.02 13.52
CA PHE A 48 2.16 0.41 13.56
C PHE A 48 3.58 0.64 14.06
N ASP A 49 4.03 -0.12 15.06
CA ASP A 49 5.39 -0.04 15.58
C ASP A 49 6.42 -0.45 14.51
N LEU A 50 6.17 -1.55 13.78
CA LEU A 50 7.02 -1.99 12.68
C LEU A 50 7.10 -0.92 11.57
N LEU A 51 5.95 -0.39 11.14
CA LEU A 51 5.90 0.67 10.12
C LEU A 51 6.61 1.94 10.59
N SER A 52 6.50 2.28 11.87
CA SER A 52 7.16 3.45 12.45
C SER A 52 8.68 3.31 12.45
N ARG A 53 9.20 2.12 12.80
CA ARG A 53 10.65 1.84 12.79
C ARG A 53 11.28 1.91 11.40
N HIS A 54 10.53 1.54 10.37
CA HIS A 54 10.99 1.54 8.98
C HIS A 54 10.50 2.76 8.17
N ARG A 55 10.02 3.81 8.84
CA ARG A 55 9.43 4.98 8.18
C ARG A 55 10.37 5.63 7.15
N GLU A 56 11.65 5.73 7.47
CA GLU A 56 12.64 6.37 6.59
C GLU A 56 12.88 5.55 5.32
N ASP A 57 13.03 4.23 5.45
CA ASP A 57 13.17 3.31 4.33
C ASP A 57 11.94 3.32 3.42
N ILE A 58 10.74 3.31 4.01
CA ILE A 58 9.46 3.39 3.28
C ILE A 58 9.38 4.70 2.51
N ASN A 59 9.68 5.83 3.14
CA ASN A 59 9.65 7.14 2.48
C ASN A 59 10.68 7.23 1.35
N LEU A 60 11.88 6.69 1.54
CA LEU A 60 12.90 6.64 0.50
C LEU A 60 12.46 5.79 -0.69
N ALA A 61 11.83 4.64 -0.45
CA ALA A 61 11.29 3.78 -1.51
C ALA A 61 10.16 4.47 -2.29
N LEU A 62 9.24 5.15 -1.59
CA LEU A 62 8.17 5.93 -2.22
C LEU A 62 8.72 7.06 -3.08
N HIS A 63 9.66 7.85 -2.54
CA HIS A 63 10.27 8.97 -3.26
C HIS A 63 11.04 8.50 -4.49
N THR A 64 11.81 7.41 -4.38
CA THR A 64 12.53 6.82 -5.53
C THR A 64 11.56 6.40 -6.62
N HIS A 65 10.47 5.72 -6.27
CA HIS A 65 9.44 5.32 -7.21
C HIS A 65 8.76 6.52 -7.90
N GLU A 66 8.48 7.60 -7.17
CA GLU A 66 7.93 8.84 -7.77
C GLU A 66 8.91 9.49 -8.75
N VAL A 67 10.19 9.61 -8.39
CA VAL A 67 11.24 10.18 -9.24
C VAL A 67 11.46 9.34 -10.51
N GLU A 68 11.41 8.02 -10.41
CA GLU A 68 11.55 7.13 -11.57
C GLU A 68 10.35 7.21 -12.52
N ASN A 69 9.13 7.42 -12.01
CA ASN A 69 7.93 7.62 -12.83
C ASN A 69 7.84 9.02 -13.45
N LEU A 70 8.61 10.00 -12.95
CA LEU A 70 8.67 11.37 -13.49
C LEU A 70 9.76 11.56 -14.55
N LYS A 71 10.59 10.55 -14.86
CA LYS A 71 11.57 10.66 -15.95
C LYS A 71 10.82 10.92 -17.28
N PRO A 72 11.08 12.04 -17.98
CA PRO A 72 10.46 12.29 -19.27
C PRO A 72 10.86 11.15 -20.21
N ARG A 73 9.87 10.46 -20.76
CA ARG A 73 10.05 9.63 -21.95
C ARG A 73 10.59 10.57 -23.02
N TYR A 74 11.90 10.56 -23.23
CA TYR A 74 12.52 11.20 -24.38
C TYR A 74 11.84 10.65 -25.62
N VAL A 75 11.00 11.49 -26.23
CA VAL A 75 10.40 11.22 -27.53
C VAL A 75 11.56 11.31 -28.51
N GLY A 76 12.06 10.15 -28.94
CA GLY A 76 13.02 10.08 -30.02
C GLY A 76 12.34 10.55 -31.31
N SER A 77 12.58 11.80 -31.68
CA SER A 77 12.35 12.30 -33.03
C SER A 77 13.66 12.13 -33.79
N HIS A 78 13.69 11.21 -34.75
CA HIS A 78 14.70 11.19 -35.80
C HIS A 78 14.09 10.71 -37.10
#